data_AF-A0A2W6CSN9-F1
#
_entry.id   AF-A0A2W6CSN9-F1
#
_cell.length_a   1.000
_cell.length_b   1.000
_cell.length_c   1.000
_cell.angle_alpha   90.00
_cell.angle_beta   90.00
_cell.angle_gamma   90.00
#
_symmetry.space_group_name_H-M   'P 1'
#
loop_
_entity.id
_entity.type
_entity.pdbx_description
1 polymer ?
#
loop_
_entity_poly.entity_id
_entity_poly.type
_entity_poly.pdbx_seq_one_letter_code
_entity_poly.pdbx_strand_id
1 'polypeptide(L)'
;MSYRKLSDQALAAAAALGELDVRPDDRVLIMLPDGPGLAEAIAGTIEQGAVPLPVNPPLPAHDLVAVAAEAAARLVLASADQVHALADLDTSPPVLIDRPQGLWAVALRLR
;
A
#
# COMPACT_ATOMS: atom_id res chain seq x y z
N MET A 1 -14.99 -13.42 2.42
CA MET A 1 -14.93 -12.54 1.23
C MET A 1 -15.39 -13.35 0.03
N SER A 2 -16.23 -12.83 -0.86
CA SER A 2 -16.52 -13.48 -2.15
C SER A 2 -15.60 -12.92 -3.23
N TYR A 3 -15.39 -13.65 -4.33
CA TYR A 3 -14.56 -13.17 -5.45
C TYR A 3 -15.07 -11.85 -6.04
N ARG A 4 -16.39 -11.72 -6.21
CA ARG A 4 -16.99 -10.45 -6.68
C ARG A 4 -16.65 -9.29 -5.75
N LYS A 5 -16.82 -9.49 -4.44
CA LYS A 5 -16.50 -8.45 -3.46
C LYS A 5 -15.03 -8.08 -3.47
N LEU A 6 -14.12 -9.05 -3.63
CA LEU A 6 -12.69 -8.77 -3.78
C LEU A 6 -12.41 -7.96 -5.05
N SER A 7 -13.00 -8.34 -6.18
CA SER A 7 -12.85 -7.63 -7.45
C SER A 7 -13.31 -6.17 -7.36
N ASP A 8 -14.48 -5.93 -6.74
CA ASP A 8 -15.01 -4.58 -6.55
C ASP A 8 -14.07 -3.74 -5.68
N GLN A 9 -13.53 -4.34 -4.60
CA GLN A 9 -12.60 -3.65 -3.71
C GLN A 9 -11.21 -3.44 -4.33
N ALA A 10 -10.76 -4.34 -5.21
CA ALA A 10 -9.54 -4.20 -5.97
C ALA A 10 -9.63 -3.01 -6.94
N LEU A 11 -10.74 -2.86 -7.67
CA LEU A 11 -10.96 -1.70 -8.55
C LEU A 11 -10.97 -0.39 -7.76
N ALA A 12 -11.59 -0.37 -6.59
CA ALA A 12 -11.55 0.80 -5.71
C ALA A 12 -10.14 1.08 -5.15
N ALA A 13 -9.35 0.05 -4.85
CA ALA A 13 -7.93 0.22 -4.49
C ALA A 13 -7.12 0.79 -5.66
N ALA A 14 -7.31 0.28 -6.87
CA ALA A 14 -6.65 0.75 -8.08
C ALA A 14 -6.95 2.24 -8.34
N ALA A 15 -8.22 2.64 -8.24
CA ALA A 15 -8.63 4.03 -8.37
C ALA A 15 -7.91 4.94 -7.35
N ALA A 16 -7.87 4.54 -6.07
CA ALA A 16 -7.16 5.30 -5.03
C ALA A 16 -5.65 5.39 -5.31
N LEU A 17 -5.03 4.32 -5.81
CA LEU A 17 -3.62 4.33 -6.23
C LEU A 17 -3.39 5.26 -7.43
N GLY A 18 -4.32 5.30 -8.39
CA GLY A 18 -4.30 6.24 -9.51
C GLY A 18 -4.40 7.70 -9.08
N GLU A 19 -5.23 8.02 -8.09
CA GLU A 19 -5.31 9.36 -7.48
C GLU A 19 -4.00 9.75 -6.77
N LEU A 20 -3.26 8.75 -6.27
CA LEU A 20 -1.91 8.90 -5.74
C LEU A 20 -0.82 8.91 -6.83
N ASP A 21 -1.21 9.00 -8.11
CA ASP A 21 -0.33 9.03 -9.29
C ASP A 21 0.64 7.84 -9.33
N VAL A 22 0.13 6.67 -8.93
CA VAL A 22 0.74 5.37 -9.23
C VAL A 22 0.39 5.01 -10.67
N ARG A 23 1.41 4.62 -11.44
CA ARG A 23 1.33 4.28 -12.86
C ARG A 23 1.65 2.80 -13.08
N PRO A 24 1.35 2.26 -14.27
CA PRO A 24 1.85 0.95 -14.63
C PRO A 24 3.36 0.84 -14.43
N ASP A 25 3.82 -0.33 -14.01
CA ASP A 25 5.21 -0.66 -13.63
C ASP A 25 5.75 0.03 -12.36
N ASP A 26 5.03 0.98 -11.75
CA ASP A 26 5.41 1.50 -10.44
C ASP A 26 5.32 0.41 -9.38
N ARG A 27 6.22 0.45 -8.41
CA ARG A 27 6.29 -0.54 -7.33
C ARG A 27 5.63 0.02 -6.08
N VAL A 28 4.65 -0.71 -5.57
CA VAL A 28 3.90 -0.35 -4.37
C VAL A 28 4.23 -1.36 -3.28
N LEU A 29 4.87 -0.86 -2.22
CA LEU A 29 5.26 -1.66 -1.07
C LEU A 29 4.06 -1.75 -0.12
N ILE A 30 3.68 -2.97 0.28
CA ILE A 30 2.45 -3.22 1.02
C ILE A 30 2.79 -3.83 2.37
N MET A 31 2.53 -3.06 3.42
CA MET A 31 2.76 -3.39 4.82
C MET A 31 1.43 -3.42 5.57
N LEU A 32 0.59 -4.38 5.20
CA LEU A 32 -0.72 -4.60 5.82
C LEU A 32 -0.72 -5.95 6.55
N PRO A 33 -1.48 -6.09 7.65
CA PRO A 33 -1.63 -7.37 8.32
C PRO A 33 -2.32 -8.39 7.42
N ASP A 34 -2.07 -9.67 7.70
CA ASP A 34 -2.75 -10.77 7.01
C ASP A 34 -4.26 -10.62 7.08
N GLY A 35 -4.92 -10.77 5.93
CA GLY A 35 -6.37 -10.71 5.85
C GLY A 35 -6.88 -10.10 4.55
N PRO A 36 -8.18 -9.76 4.50
CA PRO A 36 -8.80 -9.23 3.28
C PRO A 36 -8.17 -7.94 2.79
N GLY A 37 -7.75 -7.05 3.69
CA GLY A 37 -7.14 -5.77 3.32
C GLY A 37 -5.84 -5.94 2.50
N LEU A 38 -5.01 -6.93 2.86
CA LEU A 38 -3.80 -7.28 2.11
C LEU A 38 -4.15 -7.82 0.71
N ALA A 39 -5.13 -8.72 0.61
CA ALA A 39 -5.58 -9.25 -0.67
C ALA A 39 -6.16 -8.15 -1.58
N GLU A 40 -6.93 -7.22 -1.00
CA GLU A 40 -7.47 -6.04 -1.71
C GLU A 40 -6.36 -5.12 -2.21
N ALA A 41 -5.31 -4.88 -1.41
CA ALA A 41 -4.17 -4.06 -1.80
C ALA A 41 -3.35 -4.68 -2.93
N ILE A 42 -3.06 -5.98 -2.82
CA ILE A 42 -2.31 -6.72 -3.86
C ILE A 42 -3.12 -6.70 -5.17
N ALA A 43 -4.39 -7.09 -5.11
CA ALA A 43 -5.25 -7.13 -6.29
C ALA A 43 -5.41 -5.73 -6.91
N GLY A 44 -5.68 -4.70 -6.11
CA GLY A 44 -5.82 -3.33 -6.62
C GLY A 44 -4.54 -2.75 -7.21
N THR A 45 -3.38 -3.13 -6.68
CA THR A 45 -2.09 -2.75 -7.27
C THR A 45 -1.92 -3.38 -8.66
N ILE A 46 -2.26 -4.67 -8.80
CA ILE A 46 -2.21 -5.37 -10.09
C ILE A 46 -3.22 -4.77 -11.08
N GLU A 47 -4.44 -4.46 -10.64
CA GLU A 47 -5.47 -3.80 -11.46
C GLU A 47 -5.02 -2.41 -11.95
N GLN A 48 -4.23 -1.69 -11.15
CA GLN A 48 -3.60 -0.42 -11.56
C GLN A 48 -2.44 -0.60 -12.57
N GLY A 49 -2.05 -1.85 -12.86
CA GLY A 49 -0.88 -2.19 -13.68
C GLY A 49 0.44 -2.02 -12.94
N ALA A 50 0.41 -1.79 -11.64
CA ALA A 50 1.58 -1.62 -10.79
C ALA A 50 2.04 -2.96 -10.20
N VAL A 51 3.23 -2.97 -9.59
CA VAL A 51 3.86 -4.16 -9.01
C VAL A 51 3.67 -4.16 -7.49
N PRO A 52 2.86 -5.10 -6.93
CA PRO A 52 2.73 -5.22 -5.48
C PRO A 52 3.96 -5.89 -4.87
N LEU A 53 4.50 -5.27 -3.82
CA LEU A 53 5.61 -5.79 -3.02
C LEU A 53 5.16 -5.96 -1.56
N PRO A 54 4.51 -7.07 -1.20
CA PRO A 54 4.13 -7.32 0.18
C PRO A 54 5.37 -7.56 1.04
N VAL A 55 5.43 -6.88 2.18
CA VAL A 55 6.47 -7.07 3.19
C VAL A 55 5.84 -7.50 4.50
N ASN A 56 6.62 -8.19 5.33
CA ASN A 56 6.13 -8.63 6.62
C ASN A 56 6.02 -7.42 7.59
N PRO A 57 4.85 -7.16 8.21
CA PRO A 57 4.64 -6.06 9.15
C PRO A 57 5.66 -5.88 10.30
N PRO A 58 6.26 -6.93 10.92
CA PRO A 58 7.29 -6.76 11.95
C PRO A 58 8.67 -6.39 11.40
N LEU A 59 8.79 -5.94 10.14
CA LEU A 59 10.06 -5.47 9.57
C LEU A 59 10.48 -4.14 10.24
N PRO A 60 11.70 -4.04 10.79
CA PRO A 60 12.20 -2.79 11.36
C PRO A 60 12.21 -1.66 10.33
N ALA A 61 11.99 -0.43 10.82
CA ALA A 61 11.95 0.79 9.99
C ALA A 61 13.18 0.95 9.07
N HIS A 62 14.38 0.69 9.59
CA HIS A 62 15.63 0.82 8.83
C HIS A 62 15.75 -0.21 7.70
N ASP A 63 15.26 -1.43 7.92
CA ASP A 63 15.24 -2.48 6.90
C ASP A 63 14.20 -2.14 5.83
N LEU A 64 13.07 -1.56 6.22
CA LEU A 64 12.06 -1.12 5.28
C LEU A 64 12.55 0.00 4.36
N VAL A 65 13.34 0.95 4.88
CA VAL A 65 14.00 1.98 4.04
C VAL A 65 14.90 1.32 3.00
N ALA A 66 15.72 0.34 3.41
CA ALA A 66 16.60 -0.37 2.50
C ALA A 66 15.82 -1.14 1.44
N VAL A 67 14.77 -1.88 1.83
CA VAL A 67 13.91 -2.62 0.91
C VAL A 67 13.19 -1.67 -0.06
N ALA A 68 12.64 -0.56 0.44
CA ALA A 68 11.96 0.43 -0.40
C ALA A 68 12.91 1.07 -1.42
N ALA A 69 14.14 1.38 -1.01
CA ALA A 69 15.16 1.94 -1.89
C ALA A 69 15.67 0.93 -2.92
N GLU A 70 16.00 -0.29 -2.51
CA GLU A 70 16.45 -1.37 -3.42
C GLU A 70 15.36 -1.73 -4.42
N ALA A 71 14.12 -1.79 -3.94
CA ALA A 71 12.97 -2.02 -4.79
C ALA A 71 12.56 -0.78 -5.59
N ALA A 72 13.18 0.39 -5.44
CA ALA A 72 12.72 1.64 -6.07
C ALA A 72 11.19 1.83 -5.94
N ALA A 73 10.65 1.57 -4.75
CA ALA A 73 9.23 1.70 -4.47
C ALA A 73 8.82 3.17 -4.55
N ARG A 74 7.66 3.44 -5.15
CA ARG A 74 7.10 4.80 -5.27
C ARG A 74 6.18 5.14 -4.10
N LEU A 75 5.51 4.12 -3.59
CA LEU A 75 4.47 4.25 -2.58
C LEU A 75 4.59 3.12 -1.55
N VAL A 76 4.35 3.45 -0.29
CA VAL A 76 4.12 2.48 0.78
C VAL A 76 2.65 2.56 1.19
N LEU A 77 1.95 1.43 1.14
CA LEU A 77 0.64 1.23 1.77
C LEU A 77 0.86 0.54 3.12
N ALA A 78 0.43 1.17 4.20
CA ALA A 78 0.59 0.63 5.56
C ALA A 78 -0.71 0.70 6.36
N SER A 79 -0.83 -0.13 7.39
CA SER A 79 -1.92 0.02 8.35
C SER A 79 -1.66 1.21 9.28
N ALA A 80 -2.71 1.83 9.81
CA ALA A 80 -2.60 3.07 10.59
C ALA A 80 -1.72 2.93 11.83
N ASP A 81 -1.73 1.77 12.48
CA ASP A 81 -0.91 1.42 13.63
C ASP A 81 0.58 1.28 13.29
N GLN A 82 0.91 1.10 12.01
CA GLN A 82 2.28 0.92 11.55
C GLN A 82 2.91 2.17 10.93
N VAL A 83 2.14 3.24 10.73
CA VAL A 83 2.64 4.51 10.19
C VAL A 83 3.77 5.08 11.06
N HIS A 84 3.75 4.84 12.37
CA HIS A 84 4.82 5.32 13.26
C HIS A 84 6.18 4.67 12.97
N ALA A 85 6.19 3.41 12.52
CA ALA A 85 7.41 2.74 12.08
C ALA A 85 7.97 3.33 10.77
N LEU A 86 7.20 4.19 10.09
CA LEU A 86 7.56 4.81 8.82
C LEU A 86 8.04 6.26 9.00
N ALA A 87 8.11 6.75 10.25
CA ALA A 87 8.46 8.14 10.55
C ALA A 87 9.87 8.53 10.07
N ASP A 88 10.79 7.57 9.98
CA ASP A 88 12.17 7.79 9.53
C ASP A 88 12.33 7.79 8.00
N LEU A 89 11.28 7.44 7.24
CA LEU A 89 11.30 7.51 5.78
C LEU A 89 11.05 8.95 5.31
N ASP A 90 11.85 9.44 4.35
CA ASP A 90 11.56 10.71 3.67
C ASP A 90 10.32 10.53 2.79
N THR A 91 9.17 10.88 3.37
CA THR A 91 7.85 10.69 2.78
C THR A 91 7.11 12.00 2.69
N SER A 92 6.22 12.08 1.70
CA SER A 92 5.17 13.10 1.72
C SER A 92 4.15 12.79 2.83
N PRO A 93 3.36 13.78 3.29
CA PRO A 93 2.36 13.58 4.32
C PRO A 93 1.47 12.36 4.03
N PRO A 94 1.14 11.55 5.05
CA PRO A 94 0.33 10.35 4.87
C PRO A 94 -1.05 10.71 4.31
N VAL A 95 -1.49 9.95 3.31
CA VAL A 95 -2.85 10.03 2.78
C VAL A 95 -3.65 8.87 3.35
N LEU A 96 -4.77 9.19 4.00
CA LEU A 96 -5.68 8.20 4.54
C LEU A 96 -6.60 7.69 3.43
N ILE A 97 -6.67 6.36 3.25
CA ILE A 97 -7.57 5.73 2.30
C ILE A 97 -8.68 5.03 3.07
N ASP A 98 -9.88 5.61 3.00
CA ASP A 98 -11.07 5.09 3.64
C ASP A 98 -11.79 4.04 2.78
N ARG A 99 -12.56 3.19 3.46
CA ARG A 99 -13.56 2.27 2.88
C ARG A 99 -14.90 2.47 3.59
N PRO A 100 -16.00 1.94 3.06
CA PRO A 100 -17.30 2.02 3.73
C PRO A 100 -17.31 1.48 5.17
N GLN A 101 -16.40 0.56 5.48
CA GLN A 101 -16.21 -0.05 6.80
C GLN A 101 -15.20 0.68 7.71
N GLY A 102 -14.62 1.80 7.28
CA GLY A 102 -13.62 2.58 8.01
C GLY A 102 -12.28 2.72 7.28
N LEU A 103 -11.28 3.26 7.98
CA LEU A 103 -9.92 3.43 7.45
C LEU A 103 -9.33 2.08 7.03
N TRP A 104 -8.88 1.98 5.78
CA TRP A 104 -8.33 0.75 5.23
C TRP A 104 -6.81 0.74 5.21
N ALA A 105 -6.20 1.80 4.69
CA ALA A 105 -4.76 1.91 4.58
C ALA A 105 -4.33 3.38 4.66
N VAL A 106 -3.07 3.58 4.99
CA VAL A 106 -2.37 4.86 4.92
C VAL A 106 -1.33 4.74 3.82
N ALA A 107 -1.37 5.68 2.89
CA ALA A 107 -0.44 5.74 1.78
C ALA A 107 0.61 6.81 2.02
N LEU A 108 1.88 6.45 1.89
CA LEU A 108 3.02 7.34 2.01
C LEU A 108 3.81 7.33 0.71
N ARG A 109 3.97 8.49 0.09
CA ARG A 109 4.79 8.64 -1.12
C ARG A 109 6.24 8.84 -0.72
N LEU A 110 7.12 7.99 -1.24
CA LEU A 110 8.56 8.08 -1.03
C LEU A 110 9.12 9.21 -1.92
N ARG A 111 10.10 9.96 -1.41
CA ARG A 111 10.77 11.05 -2.13
C ARG A 111 12.10 10.64 -2.73
#